data_AF-A0A386PMR7-F1
#
_entry.id   AF-A0A386PMR7-F1
#
_cell.length_a   1.000
_cell.length_b   1.000
_cell.length_c   1.000
_cell.angle_alpha   90.00
_cell.angle_beta   90.00
_cell.angle_gamma   90.00
#
_symmetry.space_group_name_H-M   'P 1'
#
loop_
_entity.id
_entity.type
_entity.pdbx_description
1 polymer ?
#
loop_
_entity_poly.entity_id
_entity_poly.type
_entity_poly.pdbx_seq_one_letter_code
_entity_poly.pdbx_strand_id
1 'polypeptide(L)'
;MSGNLSNKVDYSATERLNKIYSGLDYDVDAIKELEEVFAKLDVANAHKNVAFDLLRLLYDIGNYTQEVLNDQLRDTNLSRFMNYIDKPKEIGTKLYDFMKLRDEVIGEVKAQLKVAVTKKNDTANLITELKKINVVSNMTDIAKKVYLSLPEKQKEIANFLNK
;
A
#
# COMPACT_ATOMS: atom_id res chain seq x y z
N MET A 1 -22.19 -26.88 30.07
CA MET A 1 -20.75 -27.14 29.94
C MET A 1 -20.32 -26.70 28.55
N SER A 2 -19.35 -25.80 28.54
CA SER A 2 -18.82 -25.01 27.43
C SER A 2 -18.12 -25.86 26.38
N GLY A 3 -18.55 -25.75 25.11
CA GLY A 3 -17.80 -26.18 23.94
C GLY A 3 -17.21 -24.98 23.22
N ASN A 4 -15.89 -24.85 23.28
CA ASN A 4 -15.07 -23.82 22.67
C ASN A 4 -15.45 -23.51 21.21
N LEU A 5 -15.93 -22.28 20.95
CA LEU A 5 -15.84 -21.67 19.63
C LEU A 5 -14.37 -21.33 19.41
N SER A 6 -13.66 -22.22 18.71
CA SER A 6 -12.38 -21.88 18.11
C SER A 6 -12.60 -20.66 17.22
N ASN A 7 -12.21 -19.48 17.71
CA ASN A 7 -11.97 -18.30 16.90
C ASN A 7 -10.84 -18.66 15.93
N LYS A 8 -11.21 -19.28 14.81
CA LYS A 8 -10.34 -19.42 13.65
C LYS A 8 -10.09 -17.99 13.18
N VAL A 9 -9.00 -17.40 13.64
CA VAL A 9 -8.48 -16.16 13.08
C VAL A 9 -8.39 -16.40 11.58
N ASP A 10 -9.16 -15.66 10.80
CA ASP A 10 -9.05 -15.71 9.35
C ASP A 10 -7.72 -15.04 9.00
N TYR A 11 -6.68 -15.88 8.93
CA TYR A 11 -5.33 -15.45 8.57
C TYR A 11 -5.34 -14.64 7.26
N SER A 12 -6.28 -14.87 6.34
CA SER A 12 -6.39 -14.11 5.08
C SER A 12 -6.91 -12.68 5.29
N ALA A 13 -7.73 -12.44 6.32
CA ALA A 13 -8.18 -11.10 6.70
C ALA A 13 -7.07 -10.36 7.44
N THR A 14 -6.35 -11.04 8.33
CA THR A 14 -5.19 -10.49 9.05
C THR A 14 -4.06 -10.11 8.10
N GLU A 15 -3.73 -10.96 7.13
CA GLU A 15 -2.70 -10.67 6.11
C GLU A 15 -3.09 -9.47 5.22
N ARG A 16 -4.36 -9.39 4.81
CA ARG A 16 -4.87 -8.24 4.05
C ARG A 16 -4.77 -6.95 4.85
N LEU A 17 -5.16 -6.98 6.12
CA LEU A 17 -5.06 -5.83 7.00
C LEU A 17 -3.60 -5.41 7.23
N ASN A 18 -2.71 -6.38 7.41
CA ASN A 18 -1.28 -6.13 7.55
C ASN A 18 -0.70 -5.42 6.31
N LYS A 19 -1.09 -5.85 5.10
CA LYS A 19 -0.70 -5.17 3.85
C LYS A 19 -1.24 -3.74 3.79
N ILE A 20 -2.49 -3.51 4.17
CA ILE A 20 -3.08 -2.16 4.22
C ILE A 20 -2.28 -1.26 5.17
N TYR A 21 -1.97 -1.72 6.37
CA TYR A 21 -1.18 -0.94 7.35
C TYR A 21 0.27 -0.73 6.89
N SER A 22 0.89 -1.71 6.24
CA SER A 22 2.20 -1.53 5.61
C SER A 22 2.19 -0.52 4.45
N GLY A 23 1.03 -0.35 3.79
CA GLY A 23 0.80 0.69 2.78
C GLY A 23 0.79 2.11 3.36
N LEU A 24 0.74 2.24 4.68
CA LEU A 24 0.96 3.47 5.44
C LEU A 24 2.28 3.45 6.21
N ASP A 25 3.18 2.51 5.92
CA ASP A 25 4.45 2.31 6.61
C ASP A 25 4.29 2.04 8.12
N TYR A 26 3.15 1.46 8.52
CA TYR A 26 2.76 1.27 9.93
C TYR A 26 2.77 2.56 10.76
N ASP A 27 2.65 3.72 10.12
CA ASP A 27 2.56 5.01 10.78
C ASP A 27 1.28 5.09 11.59
N VAL A 28 1.46 5.13 12.91
CA VAL A 28 0.37 5.05 13.88
C VAL A 28 -0.60 6.22 13.72
N ASP A 29 -0.11 7.41 13.39
CA ASP A 29 -0.97 8.59 13.25
C ASP A 29 -1.74 8.54 11.93
N ALA A 30 -1.09 8.12 10.84
CA ALA A 30 -1.78 7.90 9.56
C ALA A 30 -2.85 6.79 9.64
N ILE A 31 -2.58 5.72 10.40
CA ILE A 31 -3.55 4.65 10.64
C ILE A 31 -4.75 5.17 11.44
N LYS A 32 -4.54 5.98 12.47
CA LYS A 32 -5.65 6.64 13.19
C LYS A 32 -6.46 7.57 12.29
N GLU A 33 -5.79 8.36 11.45
CA GLU A 33 -6.46 9.22 10.48
C GLU A 33 -7.33 8.40 9.51
N LEU A 34 -6.84 7.26 9.04
CA LEU A 34 -7.60 6.31 8.23
C LEU A 34 -8.83 5.78 9.00
N GLU A 35 -8.65 5.31 10.23
CA GLU A 35 -9.74 4.78 11.07
C GLU A 35 -10.81 5.85 11.33
N GLU A 36 -10.41 7.09 11.61
CA GLU A 36 -11.32 8.22 11.81
C GLU A 36 -12.14 8.53 10.56
N VAL A 37 -11.51 8.49 9.37
CA VAL A 37 -12.22 8.64 8.10
C VAL A 37 -13.26 7.54 7.95
N PHE A 38 -12.87 6.28 8.14
CA PHE A 38 -13.77 5.13 7.96
C PHE A 38 -14.95 5.13 8.94
N ALA A 39 -14.75 5.63 10.17
CA ALA A 39 -15.81 5.80 11.16
C ALA A 39 -16.90 6.79 10.72
N LYS A 40 -16.63 7.66 9.72
CA LYS A 40 -17.59 8.63 9.18
C LYS A 40 -18.24 8.19 7.88
N LEU A 41 -17.68 7.19 7.21
CA LEU A 41 -18.20 6.69 5.96
C LEU A 41 -19.33 5.68 6.21
N ASP A 42 -20.49 5.88 5.59
CA ASP A 42 -21.45 4.79 5.32
C ASP A 42 -20.85 3.79 4.31
N VAL A 43 -19.95 2.94 4.81
CA VAL A 43 -19.24 1.90 4.03
C VAL A 43 -20.15 0.74 3.61
N ALA A 44 -21.34 0.62 4.22
CA ALA A 44 -22.31 -0.40 3.86
C ALA A 44 -23.09 -0.03 2.59
N ASN A 45 -23.28 1.26 2.32
CA ASN A 45 -24.05 1.73 1.18
C ASN A 45 -23.32 2.82 0.38
N ALA A 46 -23.57 4.10 0.68
CA ALA A 46 -23.32 5.21 -0.22
C ALA A 46 -21.83 5.44 -0.51
N HIS A 47 -20.94 5.07 0.41
CA HIS A 47 -19.50 5.37 0.31
C HIS A 47 -18.64 4.12 0.13
N LYS A 48 -19.26 2.96 -0.11
CA LYS A 48 -18.57 1.67 -0.26
C LYS A 48 -17.44 1.72 -1.30
N ASN A 49 -17.69 2.33 -2.46
CA ASN A 49 -16.70 2.36 -3.55
C ASN A 49 -15.47 3.19 -3.18
N VAL A 50 -15.66 4.36 -2.58
CA VAL A 50 -14.54 5.24 -2.16
C VAL A 50 -13.71 4.56 -1.06
N ALA A 51 -14.38 3.93 -0.10
CA ALA A 51 -13.73 3.15 0.94
C ALA A 51 -12.93 1.97 0.36
N PHE A 52 -13.55 1.21 -0.56
CA PHE A 52 -12.91 0.09 -1.24
C PHE A 52 -11.70 0.52 -2.07
N ASP A 53 -11.82 1.60 -2.83
CA ASP A 53 -10.77 2.14 -3.69
C ASP A 53 -9.55 2.61 -2.88
N LEU A 54 -9.78 3.18 -1.69
CA LEU A 54 -8.71 3.56 -0.77
C LEU A 54 -8.03 2.33 -0.15
N LEU A 55 -8.80 1.35 0.36
CA LEU A 55 -8.22 0.12 0.93
C LEU A 55 -7.44 -0.67 -0.12
N ARG A 56 -7.92 -0.73 -1.36
CA ARG A 56 -7.22 -1.36 -2.47
C ARG A 56 -5.89 -0.67 -2.76
N LEU A 57 -5.88 0.66 -2.82
CA LEU A 57 -4.67 1.43 -3.06
C LEU A 57 -3.61 1.15 -1.98
N LEU A 58 -4.01 1.19 -0.70
CA LEU A 58 -3.12 0.90 0.42
C LEU A 58 -2.62 -0.56 0.39
N TYR A 59 -3.52 -1.50 0.10
CA TYR A 59 -3.17 -2.90 -0.06
C TYR A 59 -2.12 -3.09 -1.16
N ASP A 60 -2.29 -2.46 -2.32
CA ASP A 60 -1.38 -2.62 -3.46
C ASP A 60 0.01 -2.05 -3.14
N ILE A 61 0.11 -0.89 -2.48
CA ILE A 61 1.40 -0.35 -1.99
C ILE A 61 2.09 -1.35 -1.06
N GLY A 62 1.37 -1.87 -0.07
CA GLY A 62 1.89 -2.85 0.87
C GLY A 62 2.30 -4.15 0.19
N ASN A 63 1.48 -4.62 -0.76
CA ASN A 63 1.73 -5.84 -1.51
C ASN A 63 3.00 -5.74 -2.37
N TYR A 64 3.16 -4.66 -3.15
CA TYR A 64 4.38 -4.46 -3.95
C TYR A 64 5.62 -4.33 -3.06
N THR A 65 5.51 -3.65 -1.92
CA THR A 65 6.60 -3.53 -0.95
C THR A 65 7.01 -4.91 -0.42
N GLN A 66 6.03 -5.72 -0.03
CA GLN A 66 6.27 -7.08 0.47
C GLN A 66 6.88 -7.97 -0.61
N GLU A 67 6.38 -7.93 -1.85
CA GLU A 67 6.94 -8.74 -2.94
C GLU A 67 8.40 -8.38 -3.22
N VAL A 68 8.75 -7.09 -3.26
CA VAL A 68 10.14 -6.67 -3.46
C VAL A 68 11.02 -7.09 -2.29
N LEU A 69 10.65 -6.74 -1.06
CA LEU A 69 11.53 -6.94 0.10
C LEU A 69 11.57 -8.40 0.57
N ASN A 70 10.43 -9.08 0.58
CA ASN A 70 10.30 -10.40 1.20
C ASN A 70 10.31 -11.54 0.20
N ASP A 71 9.91 -11.35 -1.05
CA ASP A 71 9.84 -12.46 -2.03
C ASP A 71 11.02 -12.40 -3.01
N GLN A 72 11.31 -11.23 -3.53
CA GLN A 72 12.37 -11.03 -4.51
C GLN A 72 13.75 -11.00 -3.85
N LEU A 73 13.93 -10.30 -2.73
CA LEU A 73 15.20 -10.23 -2.00
C LEU A 73 15.44 -11.37 -0.99
N ARG A 74 14.79 -12.52 -1.13
CA ARG A 74 15.11 -13.69 -0.30
C ARG A 74 16.57 -14.12 -0.50
N ASP A 75 17.16 -14.70 0.54
CA ASP A 75 18.57 -15.13 0.58
C ASP A 75 18.99 -15.97 -0.64
N THR A 76 18.09 -16.82 -1.14
CA THR A 76 18.34 -17.65 -2.32
C THR A 76 18.54 -16.85 -3.60
N ASN A 77 17.88 -15.69 -3.72
CA ASN A 77 18.06 -14.79 -4.86
C ASN A 77 19.31 -13.94 -4.64
N LEU A 78 19.47 -13.34 -3.45
CA LEU A 78 20.62 -12.50 -3.14
C LEU A 78 21.97 -13.24 -3.28
N SER A 79 22.05 -14.48 -2.81
CA SER A 79 23.26 -15.31 -2.90
C SER A 79 23.72 -15.58 -4.34
N ARG A 80 22.81 -15.61 -5.33
CA ARG A 80 23.17 -15.75 -6.75
C ARG A 80 23.93 -14.55 -7.28
N PHE A 81 23.74 -13.37 -6.68
CA PHE A 81 24.27 -12.11 -7.17
C PHE A 81 25.56 -11.67 -6.47
N MET A 82 25.84 -12.16 -5.26
CA MET A 82 27.03 -11.77 -4.50
C MET A 82 28.36 -12.17 -5.16
N ASN A 83 28.34 -13.11 -6.11
CA ASN A 83 29.55 -13.55 -6.83
C ASN A 83 29.87 -12.71 -8.07
N TYR A 84 29.04 -11.72 -8.43
CA TYR A 84 29.27 -10.85 -9.58
C TYR A 84 29.65 -9.44 -9.10
N ILE A 85 30.66 -8.82 -9.71
CA ILE A 85 31.21 -7.52 -9.26
C ILE A 85 30.19 -6.38 -9.39
N ASP A 86 29.45 -6.29 -10.50
CA ASP A 86 28.58 -5.14 -10.81
C ASP A 86 27.10 -5.34 -10.44
N LYS A 87 26.65 -6.61 -10.34
CA LYS A 87 25.24 -6.92 -10.08
C LYS A 87 24.72 -6.39 -8.73
N PRO A 88 25.50 -6.42 -7.61
CA PRO A 88 25.09 -5.81 -6.34
C PRO A 88 24.85 -4.31 -6.42
N LYS A 89 25.64 -3.59 -7.22
CA LYS A 89 25.46 -2.14 -7.42
C LYS A 89 24.18 -1.85 -8.21
N GLU A 90 23.95 -2.60 -9.29
CA GLU A 90 22.77 -2.38 -10.14
C GLU A 90 21.46 -2.70 -9.41
N ILE A 91 21.39 -3.82 -8.68
CA ILE A 91 20.21 -4.13 -7.86
C ILE A 91 20.01 -3.08 -6.76
N GLY A 92 21.10 -2.59 -6.15
CA GLY A 92 21.05 -1.51 -5.17
C GLY A 92 20.40 -0.24 -5.73
N THR A 93 20.76 0.18 -6.95
CA THR A 93 20.12 1.34 -7.61
C THR A 93 18.64 1.09 -7.87
N LYS A 94 18.26 -0.09 -8.38
CA LYS A 94 16.84 -0.42 -8.65
C LYS A 94 16.00 -0.43 -7.38
N LEU A 95 16.54 -0.97 -6.29
CA LEU A 95 15.89 -0.96 -4.98
C LEU A 95 15.74 0.46 -4.44
N TYR A 96 16.78 1.28 -4.56
CA TYR A 96 16.72 2.68 -4.17
C TYR A 96 15.63 3.44 -4.94
N ASP A 97 15.54 3.27 -6.26
CA ASP A 97 14.51 3.90 -7.08
C ASP A 97 13.10 3.45 -6.68
N PHE A 98 12.91 2.16 -6.40
CA PHE A 98 11.64 1.62 -5.90
C PHE A 98 11.28 2.22 -4.53
N MET A 99 12.22 2.23 -3.57
CA MET A 99 11.99 2.75 -2.22
C MET A 99 11.67 4.25 -2.27
N LYS A 100 12.41 5.03 -3.07
CA LYS A 100 12.15 6.46 -3.24
C LYS A 100 10.74 6.73 -3.76
N LEU A 101 10.31 5.99 -4.80
CA LEU A 101 8.96 6.12 -5.35
C LEU A 101 7.89 5.71 -4.33
N ARG A 102 8.11 4.61 -3.60
CA ARG A 102 7.22 4.15 -2.52
C ARG A 102 7.05 5.24 -1.47
N ASP A 103 8.15 5.81 -0.98
CA ASP A 103 8.12 6.80 0.09
C ASP A 103 7.43 8.10 -0.35
N GLU A 104 7.65 8.52 -1.60
CA GLU A 104 6.93 9.64 -2.22
C GLU A 104 5.41 9.40 -2.24
N VAL A 105 4.98 8.23 -2.73
CA VAL A 105 3.56 7.85 -2.77
C VAL A 105 2.95 7.79 -1.38
N ILE A 106 3.60 7.13 -0.43
CA ILE A 106 3.12 7.03 0.94
C ILE A 106 2.99 8.43 1.57
N GLY A 107 3.98 9.30 1.34
CA GLY A 107 3.94 10.69 1.80
C GLY A 107 2.73 11.45 1.26
N GLU A 108 2.45 11.33 -0.04
CA GLU A 108 1.28 11.96 -0.67
C GLU A 108 -0.04 11.41 -0.15
N VAL A 109 -0.15 10.09 0.04
CA VAL A 109 -1.34 9.45 0.62
C VAL A 109 -1.58 9.94 2.05
N LYS A 110 -0.54 9.96 2.90
CA LYS A 110 -0.63 10.45 4.28
C LYS A 110 -1.05 11.92 4.33
N ALA A 111 -0.44 12.77 3.50
CA ALA A 111 -0.80 14.17 3.43
C ALA A 111 -2.27 14.37 3.05
N GLN A 112 -2.76 13.60 2.07
CA GLN A 112 -4.14 13.69 1.61
C GLN A 112 -5.15 13.10 2.62
N LEU A 113 -4.79 12.04 3.35
CA LEU A 113 -5.57 11.52 4.47
C LEU A 113 -5.73 12.55 5.58
N LYS A 114 -4.64 13.24 5.94
CA LYS A 114 -4.66 14.32 6.93
C LYS A 114 -5.61 15.44 6.51
N VAL A 115 -5.61 15.83 5.24
CA VAL A 115 -6.58 16.81 4.71
C VAL A 115 -8.01 16.26 4.81
N ALA A 116 -8.24 15.02 4.42
CA ALA A 116 -9.56 14.37 4.49
C ALA A 116 -10.12 14.34 5.93
N VAL A 117 -9.28 14.04 6.92
CA VAL A 117 -9.69 14.01 8.34
C VAL A 117 -10.17 15.39 8.84
N THR A 118 -9.60 16.50 8.33
CA THR A 118 -10.10 17.85 8.68
C THR A 118 -11.52 18.11 8.19
N LYS A 119 -11.99 17.33 7.21
CA LYS A 119 -13.33 17.40 6.62
C LYS A 119 -14.26 16.33 7.17
N LYS A 120 -13.89 15.58 8.21
CA LYS A 120 -14.63 14.41 8.73
C LYS A 120 -16.09 14.67 9.15
N ASN A 121 -16.47 15.91 9.43
CA ASN A 121 -17.83 16.29 9.79
C ASN A 121 -18.67 16.80 8.59
N ASP A 122 -18.06 16.89 7.41
CA ASP A 122 -18.70 17.24 6.15
C ASP A 122 -18.46 16.11 5.15
N THR A 123 -19.41 15.19 5.08
CA THR A 123 -19.30 13.98 4.27
C THR A 123 -19.01 14.27 2.79
N ALA A 124 -19.59 15.32 2.22
CA ALA A 124 -19.39 15.65 0.81
C ALA A 124 -17.94 16.10 0.55
N ASN A 125 -17.41 16.96 1.43
CA ASN A 125 -16.02 17.40 1.34
C ASN A 125 -15.04 16.27 1.70
N LEU A 126 -15.33 15.43 2.70
CA LEU A 126 -14.55 14.23 3.01
C LEU A 126 -14.40 13.34 1.77
N ILE A 127 -15.52 12.99 1.13
CA ILE A 127 -15.49 12.16 -0.09
C ILE A 127 -14.71 12.81 -1.22
N THR A 128 -14.82 14.13 -1.37
CA THR A 128 -14.05 14.88 -2.37
C THR A 128 -12.55 14.77 -2.12
N GLU A 129 -12.11 14.87 -0.88
CA GLU A 129 -10.69 14.72 -0.52
C GLU A 129 -10.20 13.28 -0.69
N LEU A 130 -11.01 12.27 -0.34
CA LEU A 130 -10.62 10.87 -0.54
C LEU A 130 -10.50 10.50 -2.02
N LYS A 131 -11.36 11.06 -2.88
CA LYS A 131 -11.26 10.87 -4.34
C LYS A 131 -9.95 11.40 -4.90
N LYS A 132 -9.31 12.40 -4.30
CA LYS A 132 -7.98 12.87 -4.74
C LYS A 132 -6.87 11.82 -4.53
N ILE A 133 -7.12 10.80 -3.70
CA ILE A 133 -6.20 9.66 -3.51
C ILE A 133 -6.37 8.65 -4.64
N ASN A 134 -7.61 8.33 -5.03
CA ASN A 134 -7.90 7.35 -6.07
C ASN A 134 -9.19 7.70 -6.84
N VAL A 135 -9.09 7.96 -8.15
CA VAL A 135 -10.26 8.04 -9.04
C VAL A 135 -10.07 7.05 -10.20
N VAL A 136 -10.96 6.06 -10.28
CA VAL A 136 -10.92 4.99 -11.29
C VAL A 136 -11.15 5.52 -12.72
N SER A 137 -11.87 6.64 -12.90
CA SER A 137 -12.16 7.22 -14.22
C SER A 137 -11.13 8.23 -14.74
N ASN A 138 -10.31 8.81 -13.85
CA ASN A 138 -9.20 9.69 -14.21
C ASN A 138 -8.14 9.57 -13.10
N MET A 139 -7.26 8.58 -13.24
CA MET A 139 -6.26 8.26 -12.21
C MET A 139 -5.56 9.54 -11.74
N THR A 140 -5.63 9.79 -10.43
CA THR A 140 -4.86 10.84 -9.77
C THR A 140 -3.37 10.52 -9.92
N ASP A 141 -2.50 11.50 -9.71
CA ASP A 141 -1.06 11.25 -9.81
C ASP A 141 -0.59 10.21 -8.78
N ILE A 142 -1.20 10.18 -7.60
CA ILE A 142 -1.03 9.11 -6.60
C ILE A 142 -1.42 7.76 -7.19
N ALA A 143 -2.62 7.63 -7.77
CA ALA A 143 -3.10 6.38 -8.33
C ALA A 143 -2.25 5.91 -9.52
N LYS A 144 -1.74 6.80 -10.37
CA LYS A 144 -0.80 6.45 -11.45
C LYS A 144 0.49 5.86 -10.89
N LYS A 145 1.07 6.49 -9.87
CA LYS A 145 2.30 5.98 -9.24
C LYS A 145 2.06 4.59 -8.62
N VAL A 146 0.91 4.38 -7.97
CA VAL A 146 0.58 3.08 -7.37
C VAL A 146 0.29 2.00 -8.41
N TYR A 147 -0.57 2.27 -9.38
CA TYR A 147 -1.07 1.23 -10.30
C TYR A 147 -0.20 1.03 -11.54
N LEU A 148 0.67 1.98 -11.87
CA LEU A 148 1.53 1.92 -13.06
C LEU A 148 3.01 1.86 -12.65
N SER A 149 3.51 2.86 -11.92
CA SER A 149 4.96 3.00 -11.70
C SER A 149 5.55 2.02 -10.67
N LEU A 150 4.89 1.81 -9.53
CA LEU A 150 5.33 0.81 -8.54
C LEU A 150 5.38 -0.62 -9.11
N PRO A 151 4.35 -1.13 -9.80
CA PRO A 151 4.41 -2.47 -10.39
C PRO A 151 5.44 -2.56 -11.53
N GLU A 152 5.68 -1.48 -12.29
CA GLU A 152 6.77 -1.44 -13.27
C GLU A 152 8.14 -1.61 -12.60
N LYS A 153 8.41 -0.86 -11.52
CA LYS A 153 9.66 -1.00 -10.76
C LYS A 153 9.80 -2.36 -10.11
N GLN A 154 8.72 -2.92 -9.56
CA GLN A 154 8.68 -4.28 -9.02
C GLN A 154 9.03 -5.32 -10.11
N LYS A 155 8.52 -5.16 -11.34
CA LYS A 155 8.85 -6.04 -12.47
C LYS A 155 10.30 -5.89 -12.94
N GLU A 156 10.82 -4.66 -12.98
CA GLU A 156 12.23 -4.41 -13.31
C GLU A 156 13.16 -5.17 -12.36
N ILE A 157 12.86 -5.14 -11.05
CA ILE A 157 13.62 -5.87 -10.02
C ILE A 157 13.46 -7.38 -10.21
N ALA A 158 12.23 -7.88 -10.38
CA ALA A 158 11.97 -9.30 -10.62
C ALA A 158 12.74 -9.84 -11.83
N ASN A 159 12.69 -9.12 -12.95
CA ASN A 159 13.35 -9.51 -14.19
C ASN A 159 14.88 -9.45 -14.07
N PHE A 160 15.41 -8.56 -13.24
CA PHE A 160 16.84 -8.53 -12.97
C PHE A 160 17.28 -9.74 -12.14
N LEU A 161 16.50 -10.12 -11.13
CA LEU A 161 16.83 -11.21 -10.21
C LEU A 161 16.61 -12.62 -10.79
N ASN A 162 15.80 -12.74 -11.83
CA ASN A 162 15.55 -14.00 -12.52
C ASN A 162 16.48 -14.27 -13.73
N LYS A 163 17.46 -13.38 -13.99
CA LYS A 163 18.47 -13.50 -15.06
C LYS A 163 19.83 -13.96 -14.53
#